data_AF-A0A7M7T0Y8-F1
#
_entry.id   AF-A0A7M7T0Y8-F1
#
_cell.length_a   1.000
_cell.length_b   1.000
_cell.length_c   1.000
_cell.angle_alpha   90.00
_cell.angle_beta   90.00
_cell.angle_gamma   90.00
#
_symmetry.space_group_name_H-M   'P 1'
#
loop_
_entity.id
_entity.type
_entity.pdbx_description
1 polymer ?
#
loop_
_entity_poly.entity_id
_entity_poly.type
_entity_poly.pdbx_seq_one_letter_code
_entity_poly.pdbx_strand_id
1 'polypeptide(L)'
;MRGFIALLLVAVAYASPVLRAREPIQDSYIVKLQNDVDLDDFISTVRLAGGKLGSVYRKVFKGFAVELSSKVLDLVSNLSQL
;
A
#
# COMPACT_ATOMS: atom_id res chain seq x y z
N MET A 1 -20.84 37.62 -18.12
CA MET A 1 -20.32 37.33 -16.77
C MET A 1 -19.63 35.97 -16.83
N ARG A 2 -18.30 35.93 -16.80
CA ARG A 2 -17.50 34.70 -16.91
C ARG A 2 -17.18 34.21 -15.50
N GLY A 3 -18.04 33.36 -14.94
CA GLY A 3 -17.80 32.70 -13.66
C GLY A 3 -16.91 31.48 -13.88
N PHE A 4 -15.60 31.66 -13.78
CA PHE A 4 -14.64 30.55 -13.79
C PHE A 4 -14.63 29.93 -12.39
N ILE A 5 -15.51 28.97 -12.15
CA ILE A 5 -15.47 28.18 -10.91
C ILE A 5 -14.27 27.24 -11.06
N ALA A 6 -13.15 27.63 -10.45
CA ALA A 6 -12.02 26.75 -10.25
C ALA A 6 -12.48 25.59 -9.36
N LEU A 7 -12.73 24.45 -9.98
CA LEU A 7 -12.96 23.18 -9.33
C LEU A 7 -11.71 22.84 -8.52
N LEU A 8 -11.74 23.12 -7.21
CA LEU A 8 -10.75 22.67 -6.25
C LEU A 8 -10.74 21.14 -6.26
N LEU A 9 -9.82 20.56 -7.04
CA LEU A 9 -9.46 19.15 -6.97
C LEU A 9 -8.77 18.95 -5.62
N VAL A 10 -9.56 18.68 -4.58
CA VAL A 10 -9.05 18.19 -3.30
C VAL A 10 -8.64 16.75 -3.54
N ALA A 11 -7.41 16.54 -3.99
CA ALA A 11 -6.76 15.24 -3.91
C ALA A 11 -6.58 14.94 -2.42
N VAL A 12 -7.49 14.17 -1.83
CA VAL A 12 -7.31 13.63 -0.49
C VAL A 12 -6.23 12.55 -0.60
N ALA A 13 -4.98 12.93 -0.34
CA ALA A 13 -3.89 11.98 -0.18
C ALA A 13 -4.16 11.16 1.10
N TYR A 14 -4.82 10.01 0.96
CA TYR A 14 -4.96 9.05 2.04
C TYR A 14 -3.62 8.34 2.25
N ALA A 15 -2.69 9.00 2.94
CA ALA A 15 -1.47 8.36 3.39
C ALA A 15 -1.83 7.28 4.41
N SER A 16 -1.72 6.01 4.01
CA SER A 16 -1.94 4.89 4.93
C SER A 16 -0.83 4.88 5.98
N PRO A 17 -1.13 4.97 7.29
CA PRO A 17 -0.11 5.05 8.32
C PRO A 17 0.65 3.73 8.43
N VAL A 18 1.98 3.78 8.39
CA VAL A 18 2.83 2.63 8.68
C VAL A 18 2.84 2.39 10.19
N LEU A 19 2.08 1.39 10.63
CA LEU A 19 2.09 0.96 12.02
C LEU A 19 3.35 0.14 12.30
N ARG A 20 4.14 0.55 13.30
CA ARG A 20 5.33 -0.18 13.73
C ARG A 20 5.03 -0.97 15.00
N ALA A 21 5.42 -2.24 15.01
CA ALA A 21 5.39 -3.04 16.23
C ALA A 21 6.39 -2.49 17.26
N ARG A 22 6.15 -2.79 18.54
CA ARG A 22 7.08 -2.45 19.64
C ARG A 22 8.47 -3.05 19.41
N GLU A 23 8.52 -4.26 18.86
CA GLU A 23 9.72 -4.96 18.42
C GLU A 23 9.57 -5.28 16.93
N PRO A 24 10.08 -4.42 16.02
CA PRO A 24 9.93 -4.63 14.59
C PRO A 24 10.89 -5.72 14.09
N ILE A 25 10.38 -6.58 13.22
CA ILE A 25 11.21 -7.50 12.44
C ILE A 25 11.73 -6.71 11.24
N GLN A 26 13.05 -6.68 11.05
CA GLN A 26 13.66 -5.95 9.94
C GLN A 26 13.13 -6.45 8.60
N ASP A 27 12.88 -5.49 7.70
CA ASP A 27 12.45 -5.70 6.32
C ASP A 27 11.20 -6.60 6.17
N SER A 28 10.40 -6.75 7.21
CA SER A 28 9.22 -7.62 7.22
C SER A 28 7.96 -6.83 7.57
N TYR A 29 6.96 -6.91 6.72
CA TYR A 29 5.75 -6.10 6.81
C TYR A 29 4.49 -6.92 6.58
N ILE A 30 3.39 -6.49 7.21
CA ILE A 30 2.04 -6.96 6.89
C ILE A 30 1.35 -5.81 6.16
N VAL A 31 1.01 -6.05 4.89
CA VAL A 31 0.26 -5.12 4.06
C VAL A 31 -1.21 -5.47 4.16
N LYS A 32 -2.01 -4.51 4.60
CA LYS A 32 -3.47 -4.59 4.60
C LYS A 32 -3.99 -3.68 3.48
N LEU A 33 -4.77 -4.25 2.58
CA LEU A 33 -5.36 -3.53 1.46
C LEU A 33 -6.76 -3.03 1.83
N GLN A 34 -7.16 -1.94 1.18
CA GLN A 34 -8.55 -1.49 1.17
C GLN A 34 -9.41 -2.44 0.32
N ASN A 35 -10.73 -2.39 0.51
CA ASN A 35 -11.65 -3.38 -0.08
C ASN A 35 -11.69 -3.32 -1.62
N ASP A 36 -11.46 -2.14 -2.17
CA ASP A 36 -11.50 -1.80 -3.60
C ASP A 36 -10.24 -2.22 -4.39
N VAL A 37 -9.11 -2.42 -3.72
CA VAL A 37 -7.84 -2.78 -4.39
C VAL A 37 -7.74 -4.29 -4.60
N ASP A 38 -7.62 -4.78 -5.84
CA ASP A 38 -7.43 -6.22 -6.09
C ASP A 38 -6.14 -6.76 -5.44
N LEU A 39 -6.27 -7.87 -4.73
CA LEU A 39 -5.18 -8.44 -3.93
C LEU A 39 -4.12 -9.09 -4.81
N ASP A 40 -4.53 -9.77 -5.89
CA ASP A 40 -3.63 -10.52 -6.76
C ASP A 40 -2.83 -9.57 -7.67
N ASP A 41 -3.46 -8.49 -8.14
CA ASP A 41 -2.78 -7.42 -8.87
C ASP A 41 -1.72 -6.73 -7.99
N PHE A 42 -2.07 -6.42 -6.74
CA PHE A 42 -1.14 -5.76 -5.83
C PHE A 42 0.03 -6.66 -5.42
N ILE A 43 -0.22 -7.95 -5.17
CA ILE A 43 0.81 -8.97 -4.93
C ILE A 43 1.79 -9.06 -6.11
N SER A 44 1.28 -9.00 -7.34
CA SER A 44 2.09 -9.06 -8.55
C SER A 44 3.02 -7.85 -8.65
N THR A 45 2.52 -6.65 -8.40
CA THR A 45 3.32 -5.41 -8.35
C THR A 45 4.41 -5.48 -7.30
N VAL A 46 4.10 -5.97 -6.09
CA VAL A 46 5.09 -6.08 -5.01
C VAL A 46 6.17 -7.11 -5.32
N ARG A 47 5.83 -8.22 -5.98
CA ARG A 47 6.82 -9.19 -6.47
C ARG A 47 7.74 -8.59 -7.52
N LEU A 48 7.20 -7.82 -8.46
CA LEU A 48 7.98 -7.12 -9.49
C LEU A 48 8.93 -6.08 -8.89
N ALA A 49 8.52 -5.43 -7.79
CA ALA A 49 9.35 -4.51 -7.03
C ALA A 49 10.45 -5.19 -6.19
N GLY A 50 10.54 -6.53 -6.22
CA GLY A 50 11.54 -7.31 -5.50
C GLY A 50 11.12 -7.74 -4.08
N GLY A 51 9.84 -7.60 -3.73
CA GLY A 51 9.30 -8.08 -2.47
C GLY A 51 9.15 -9.61 -2.46
N LYS A 52 9.65 -10.25 -1.40
CA LYS A 52 9.48 -11.69 -1.18
C LYS A 52 8.19 -11.94 -0.41
N LEU A 53 7.21 -12.51 -1.12
CA LEU A 53 5.89 -12.76 -0.55
C LEU A 53 5.93 -13.87 0.51
N GLY A 54 5.32 -13.61 1.65
CA GLY A 54 5.03 -14.59 2.68
C GLY A 54 3.59 -15.09 2.60
N SER A 55 2.92 -15.12 3.75
CA SER A 55 1.53 -15.58 3.86
C SER A 55 0.53 -14.58 3.25
N VAL A 56 -0.46 -15.08 2.53
CA VAL A 56 -1.56 -14.29 1.98
C VAL A 56 -2.82 -14.47 2.83
N TYR A 57 -3.40 -13.35 3.25
CA TYR A 57 -4.62 -13.32 4.05
C TYR A 57 -5.79 -12.89 3.16
N ARG A 58 -6.79 -13.77 3.05
CA ARG A 58 -8.03 -13.50 2.29
C ARG A 58 -9.30 -13.59 3.13
N LYS A 59 -9.27 -14.45 4.15
CA LYS A 59 -10.44 -14.76 4.98
C LYS A 59 -10.62 -13.80 6.17
N VAL A 60 -9.51 -13.35 6.78
CA VAL A 60 -9.54 -12.53 8.00
C VAL A 60 -9.49 -11.03 7.66
N PHE A 61 -8.71 -10.67 6.66
CA PHE A 61 -8.67 -9.36 5.99
C PHE A 61 -8.03 -9.54 4.62
N LYS A 62 -8.17 -8.54 3.73
CA LYS A 62 -7.53 -8.51 2.42
C LYS A 62 -6.08 -8.01 2.58
N GLY A 63 -5.09 -8.89 2.44
CA GLY A 63 -3.69 -8.48 2.63
C GLY A 63 -2.69 -9.62 2.57
N PHE A 64 -1.43 -9.34 2.85
CA PHE A 64 -0.33 -10.31 2.78
C PHE A 64 0.86 -9.88 3.64
N ALA A 65 1.66 -10.86 4.05
CA ALA A 65 2.98 -10.63 4.63
C ALA A 65 4.02 -10.56 3.51
N VAL A 66 5.01 -9.69 3.65
CA VAL A 66 6.07 -9.51 2.66
C VAL A 66 7.38 -9.11 3.33
N GLU A 67 8.47 -9.69 2.84
CA GLU A 67 9.82 -9.22 3.11
C GLU A 67 10.23 -8.25 1.99
N LEU A 68 10.53 -7.00 2.33
CA LEU A 68 10.97 -5.98 1.37
C LEU A 68 11.85 -4.94 2.06
N SER A 69 12.82 -4.40 1.33
CA SER A 69 13.70 -3.35 1.88
C SER A 69 12.93 -2.06 2.12
N SER A 70 13.36 -1.26 3.10
CA SER A 70 12.79 0.07 3.38
C SER A 70 12.68 0.98 2.14
N LYS A 71 13.65 0.93 1.22
CA LYS A 71 13.60 1.69 -0.05
C LYS A 71 12.45 1.25 -0.96
N VAL A 72 12.16 -0.04 -0.99
CA VAL A 72 11.06 -0.61 -1.77
C VAL A 72 9.72 -0.35 -1.07
N LEU A 73 9.69 -0.32 0.26
CA LEU A 73 8.50 0.02 1.04
C LEU A 73 7.98 1.40 0.64
N ASP A 74 8.86 2.39 0.56
CA ASP A 74 8.50 3.75 0.20
C ASP A 74 7.93 3.81 -1.23
N LEU A 75 8.51 3.07 -2.18
CA LEU A 75 8.00 2.98 -3.56
C LEU A 75 6.59 2.36 -3.62
N VAL A 76 6.40 1.21 -2.95
CA VAL A 76 5.12 0.49 -2.93
C VAL A 76 4.03 1.30 -2.20
N SER A 77 4.41 2.00 -1.13
CA SER A 77 3.47 2.84 -0.37
C SER A 77 2.95 4.00 -1.23
N ASN A 78 3.80 4.58 -2.08
CA ASN A 78 3.39 5.63 -3.02
C ASN A 78 2.53 5.09 -4.18
N LEU A 79 2.76 3.85 -4.63
CA LEU A 79 1.93 3.19 -5.67
C LEU A 79 0.51 2.93 -5.20
N SER A 80 0.30 2.66 -3.90
CA SER A 80 -1.04 2.44 -3.34
C SER A 80 -1.90 3.70 -3.16
N GLN A 81 -1.32 4.88 -3.42
CA GLN A 81 -2.00 6.18 -3.29
C GLN A 81 -2.49 6.75 -4.63
N LEU A 82 -2.22 6.05 -5.74
CA LEU A 82 -2.73 6.33 -7.09
C LEU A 82 -3.99 5.50 -7.35
#